data_AF-A0A1E5UBQ6-F1
#
_entry.id   AF-A0A1E5UBQ6-F1
#
_cell.length_a   1.000
_cell.length_b   1.000
_cell.length_c   1.000
_cell.angle_alpha   90.00
_cell.angle_beta   90.00
_cell.angle_gamma   90.00
#
_symmetry.space_group_name_H-M   'P 1'
#
loop_
_entity.id
_entity.type
_entity.pdbx_description
1 polymer ?
#
loop_
_entity_poly.entity_id
_entity_poly.type
_entity_poly.pdbx_seq_one_letter_code
_entity_poly.pdbx_strand_id
1 'polypeptide(L)'
;MNKLTEAEKELMEILWDKEKAFMKDIIEAFPEPKPATTTIATLLKRMQNKNLIDYKTFGNSREYFPLVEKGNYFANEMQGMIGKFFNNSVTQFASFFTANSKLSEKELIEIKKIIEAEIQKKKD
;
A
#
# COMPACT_ATOMS: atom_id res chain seq x y z
N MET A 1 7.13 12.08 3.33
CA MET A 1 5.82 11.40 3.13
C MET A 1 5.39 10.85 4.49
N ASN A 2 4.21 11.22 4.97
CA ASN A 2 3.76 10.81 6.32
C ASN A 2 3.25 9.37 6.26
N LYS A 3 3.84 8.50 7.08
CA LYS A 3 3.45 7.09 7.22
C LYS A 3 1.96 6.98 7.52
N LEU A 4 1.26 6.08 6.81
CA LEU A 4 -0.13 5.77 7.09
C LEU A 4 -0.25 5.02 8.42
N THR A 5 -1.19 5.45 9.27
CA THR A 5 -1.62 4.66 10.42
C THR A 5 -2.36 3.41 9.95
N GLU A 6 -2.46 2.36 10.78
CA GLU A 6 -3.16 1.12 10.41
C GLU A 6 -4.58 1.39 9.86
N ALA A 7 -5.38 2.23 10.52
CA ALA A 7 -6.71 2.60 10.04
C ALA A 7 -6.72 3.34 8.68
N GLU A 8 -5.64 4.05 8.33
CA GLU A 8 -5.52 4.68 7.01
C GLU A 8 -5.08 3.68 5.93
N LYS A 9 -4.30 2.67 6.31
CA LYS A 9 -3.92 1.59 5.39
C LYS A 9 -5.13 0.76 5.02
N GLU A 10 -5.95 0.37 6.00
CA GLU A 10 -7.21 -0.35 5.75
C GLU A 10 -8.12 0.43 4.79
N LEU A 11 -8.27 1.74 5.00
CA LEU A 11 -9.04 2.60 4.10
C LEU A 11 -8.43 2.67 2.69
N MET A 12 -7.09 2.81 2.57
CA MET A 12 -6.43 2.78 1.26
C MET A 12 -6.60 1.42 0.57
N GLU A 13 -6.55 0.31 1.31
CA GLU A 13 -6.75 -1.03 0.74
C GLU A 13 -8.13 -1.17 0.11
N ILE A 14 -9.17 -0.69 0.81
CA ILE A 14 -10.54 -0.65 0.26
C ILE A 14 -10.62 0.24 -0.98
N LEU A 15 -9.98 1.42 -0.96
CA LEU A 15 -9.99 2.36 -2.08
C LEU A 15 -9.16 1.86 -3.28
N TRP A 16 -8.07 1.14 -3.06
CA TRP A 16 -7.28 0.51 -4.12
C TRP A 16 -8.00 -0.67 -4.75
N ASP A 17 -8.76 -1.44 -3.97
CA ASP A 17 -9.54 -2.57 -4.46
C ASP A 17 -10.77 -2.10 -5.27
N LYS A 18 -11.47 -1.07 -4.78
CA LYS A 18 -12.68 -0.54 -5.44
C LYS A 18 -12.40 0.48 -6.55
N GLU A 19 -11.20 1.05 -6.59
CA GLU A 19 -10.77 2.22 -7.39
C GLU A 19 -11.56 3.51 -7.13
N LYS A 20 -12.90 3.43 -7.05
CA LYS A 20 -13.82 4.51 -6.71
C LYS A 20 -14.90 3.96 -5.80
N ALA A 21 -15.18 4.66 -4.70
CA ALA A 21 -16.14 4.19 -3.72
C ALA A 21 -16.89 5.36 -3.06
N PHE A 22 -18.20 5.19 -2.87
CA PHE A 22 -18.97 6.10 -2.03
C PHE A 22 -18.79 5.76 -0.55
N MET A 23 -19.16 6.70 0.32
CA MET A 23 -19.11 6.50 1.78
C MET A 23 -19.78 5.18 2.22
N LYS A 24 -20.90 4.82 1.61
CA LYS A 24 -21.62 3.57 1.90
C LYS A 24 -20.80 2.34 1.52
N ASP A 25 -20.23 2.33 0.32
CA ASP A 25 -19.42 1.20 -0.18
C ASP A 25 -18.15 1.01 0.66
N ILE A 26 -17.58 2.11 1.17
CA ILE A 26 -16.43 2.08 2.08
C ILE A 26 -16.84 1.41 3.40
N ILE A 27 -17.93 1.86 4.03
CA ILE A 27 -18.43 1.29 5.30
C ILE A 27 -18.75 -0.20 5.16
N GLU A 28 -19.35 -0.60 4.05
CA GLU A 28 -19.72 -2.00 3.80
C GLU A 28 -18.50 -2.90 3.58
N ALA A 29 -17.42 -2.35 3.00
CA ALA A 29 -16.17 -3.07 2.77
C ALA A 29 -15.26 -3.14 4.00
N PHE A 30 -15.52 -2.38 5.06
CA PHE A 30 -14.76 -2.50 6.29
C PHE A 30 -15.01 -3.85 6.98
N PRO A 31 -13.95 -4.55 7.44
CA PRO A 31 -14.10 -5.76 8.23
C PRO A 31 -14.77 -5.46 9.58
N GLU A 32 -15.41 -6.47 10.17
CA GLU A 32 -16.00 -6.35 11.51
C GLU A 32 -14.91 -6.38 12.61
N PRO A 33 -14.99 -5.51 13.64
CA PRO A 33 -16.07 -4.57 13.92
C PRO A 33 -16.00 -3.30 13.06
N LYS A 34 -17.11 -2.96 12.39
CA LYS A 34 -17.17 -1.78 11.52
C LYS A 34 -16.94 -0.48 12.31
N PRO A 35 -16.01 0.38 11.88
CA PRO A 35 -15.84 1.68 12.48
C PRO A 35 -17.06 2.57 12.23
N ALA A 36 -17.32 3.49 13.17
CA ALA A 36 -18.39 4.46 13.00
C ALA A 36 -18.18 5.33 11.76
N THR A 37 -19.28 5.75 11.12
CA THR A 37 -19.29 6.64 9.95
C THR A 37 -18.47 7.92 10.19
N THR A 38 -18.52 8.48 11.39
CA THR A 38 -17.75 9.68 11.79
C THR A 38 -16.24 9.41 11.81
N THR A 39 -15.82 8.22 12.22
CA THR A 39 -14.41 7.78 12.19
C THR A 39 -13.91 7.72 10.75
N ILE A 40 -14.65 7.07 9.86
CA ILE A 40 -14.30 6.98 8.44
C ILE A 40 -14.25 8.39 7.82
N ALA A 41 -15.22 9.26 8.12
CA ALA A 41 -15.23 10.63 7.60
C ALA A 41 -13.99 11.42 8.08
N THR A 42 -13.56 11.21 9.31
CA THR A 42 -12.35 11.82 9.86
C THR A 42 -11.08 11.28 9.19
N LEU A 43 -11.02 9.97 8.94
CA LEU A 43 -9.92 9.34 8.21
C LEU A 43 -9.82 9.85 6.77
N LEU A 44 -10.94 9.90 6.04
CA LEU A 44 -11.03 10.43 4.68
C LEU A 44 -10.53 11.88 4.64
N LYS A 45 -10.98 12.74 5.57
CA LYS A 45 -10.51 14.13 5.67
C LYS A 45 -9.01 14.22 5.93
N ARG A 46 -8.48 13.37 6.83
CA ARG A 46 -7.06 13.34 7.16
C ARG A 46 -6.21 12.88 5.96
N MET A 47 -6.68 11.88 5.22
CA MET A 47 -5.99 11.36 4.04
C MET A 47 -6.06 12.31 2.85
N GLN A 48 -7.17 13.03 2.71
CA GLN A 48 -7.30 14.12 1.75
C GLN A 48 -6.33 15.25 2.07
N ASN A 49 -6.21 15.66 3.34
CA ASN A 49 -5.20 16.65 3.77
C ASN A 49 -3.75 16.20 3.49
N LYS A 50 -3.51 14.88 3.40
CA LYS A 50 -2.22 14.29 3.04
C LYS A 50 -2.03 14.12 1.52
N ASN A 51 -2.99 14.56 0.70
CA ASN A 51 -3.02 14.37 -0.76
C ASN A 51 -2.90 12.89 -1.19
N LEU A 52 -3.46 11.98 -0.40
CA LEU A 52 -3.43 10.53 -0.70
C LEU A 52 -4.68 10.06 -1.44
N ILE A 53 -5.79 10.76 -1.22
CA ILE A 53 -7.10 10.49 -1.81
C ILE A 53 -7.73 11.82 -2.19
N ASP A 54 -8.70 11.76 -3.09
CA ASP A 54 -9.58 12.88 -3.37
C ASP A 54 -11.03 12.39 -3.56
N TYR A 55 -11.96 13.31 -3.77
CA TYR A 55 -13.34 12.95 -4.05
C TYR A 55 -13.94 13.77 -5.19
N LYS A 56 -14.90 13.17 -5.88
CA LYS A 56 -15.78 13.85 -6.83
C LYS A 56 -17.19 13.92 -6.26
N THR A 57 -17.81 15.10 -6.36
CA THR A 57 -19.18 15.30 -5.89
C THR A 57 -20.17 14.88 -6.98
N PHE A 58 -21.10 14.01 -6.62
CA PHE A 58 -22.22 13.57 -7.44
C PHE A 58 -23.52 13.92 -6.72
N GLY A 59 -24.05 15.12 -7.01
CA GLY A 59 -25.21 15.66 -6.30
C GLY A 59 -24.92 15.82 -4.80
N ASN A 60 -25.62 15.06 -3.96
CA ASN A 60 -25.43 15.05 -2.50
C ASN A 60 -24.41 14.00 -2.01
N SER A 61 -23.87 13.19 -2.91
CA SER A 61 -22.95 12.10 -2.59
C SER A 61 -21.51 12.45 -2.98
N ARG A 62 -20.54 11.88 -2.26
CA ARG A 62 -19.10 11.99 -2.56
C ARG A 62 -18.56 10.62 -2.95
N GLU A 63 -17.99 10.54 -4.14
CA GLU A 63 -17.24 9.38 -4.64
C GLU A 63 -15.76 9.62 -4.37
N TYR A 64 -15.15 8.79 -3.51
CA TYR A 64 -13.74 8.89 -3.13
C TYR A 64 -12.89 8.00 -4.03
N PHE A 65 -11.67 8.44 -4.34
CA PHE A 65 -10.71 7.70 -5.15
C PHE A 65 -9.27 7.95 -4.66
N PRO A 66 -8.37 6.96 -4.77
CA PRO A 66 -6.97 7.12 -4.40
C PRO A 66 -6.23 7.98 -5.44
N LEU A 67 -5.36 8.88 -4.97
CA LEU A 67 -4.44 9.65 -5.82
C LEU A 67 -3.08 8.97 -5.99
N VAL A 68 -2.76 8.04 -5.08
CA VAL A 68 -1.49 7.33 -5.05
C VAL A 68 -1.73 5.87 -5.38
N GLU A 69 -0.96 5.33 -6.32
CA GLU A 69 -0.99 3.90 -6.64
C GLU A 69 -0.42 3.07 -5.49
N LYS A 70 -1.01 1.88 -5.25
CA LYS A 70 -0.56 0.93 -4.23
C LYS A 70 0.93 0.62 -4.35
N GLY A 71 1.40 0.39 -5.58
CA GLY A 71 2.81 0.11 -5.86
C GLY A 71 3.75 1.24 -5.45
N ASN A 72 3.42 2.48 -5.80
CA ASN A 72 4.25 3.65 -5.48
C ASN A 72 4.30 3.94 -3.98
N TYR A 73 3.17 3.83 -3.28
CA TYR A 73 3.16 3.98 -1.82
C TYR A 73 3.98 2.88 -1.14
N PHE A 74 3.77 1.62 -1.55
CA PHE A 74 4.47 0.47 -0.97
C PHE A 74 5.97 0.50 -1.25
N ALA A 75 6.40 0.88 -2.45
CA ALA A 75 7.80 1.03 -2.80
C ALA A 75 8.51 2.06 -1.90
N ASN A 76 7.86 3.21 -1.66
CA ASN A 76 8.39 4.25 -0.78
C ASN A 76 8.48 3.79 0.69
N GLU A 77 7.46 3.09 1.19
CA GLU A 77 7.48 2.51 2.55
C GLU A 77 8.57 1.43 2.68
N MET A 78 8.70 0.54 1.68
CA MET A 78 9.76 -0.47 1.63
C MET A 78 11.15 0.17 1.63
N GLN A 79 11.38 1.19 0.80
CA GLN A 79 12.65 1.90 0.75
C GLN A 79 12.96 2.57 2.09
N GLY A 80 11.96 3.17 2.73
CA GLY A 80 12.08 3.72 4.08
C GLY A 80 12.41 2.66 5.14
N MET A 81 11.83 1.47 5.04
CA MET A 81 12.14 0.33 5.91
C MET A 81 13.59 -0.16 5.70
N ILE A 82 14.02 -0.35 4.45
CA ILE A 82 15.39 -0.73 4.10
C ILE A 82 16.38 0.31 4.63
N GLY A 83 16.08 1.60 4.50
CA GLY A 83 16.92 2.65 5.04
C GLY A 83 17.04 2.64 6.56
N LYS A 84 15.94 2.39 7.27
CA LYS A 84 15.91 2.42 8.74
C LYS A 84 16.48 1.17 9.41
N PHE A 85 16.23 -0.01 8.84
CA PHE A 85 16.56 -1.29 9.48
C PHE A 85 17.74 -2.02 8.85
N PHE A 86 18.10 -1.66 7.62
CA PHE A 86 19.13 -2.35 6.84
C PHE A 86 20.22 -1.39 6.33
N ASN A 87 20.41 -0.23 6.97
CA ASN A 87 21.44 0.76 6.61
C ASN A 87 21.47 1.12 5.11
N ASN A 88 20.31 1.27 4.48
CA ASN A 88 20.16 1.47 3.02
C ASN A 88 20.74 0.34 2.15
N SER A 89 21.02 -0.84 2.70
CA SER A 89 21.57 -1.99 1.99
C SER A 89 20.47 -2.95 1.57
N VAL A 90 20.13 -2.89 0.28
CA VAL A 90 19.18 -3.84 -0.36
C VAL A 90 19.72 -5.27 -0.30
N THR A 91 21.04 -5.46 -0.33
CA THR A 91 21.66 -6.79 -0.24
C THR A 91 21.54 -7.40 1.16
N GLN A 92 21.63 -6.58 2.22
CA GLN A 92 21.36 -7.04 3.59
C GLN A 92 19.89 -7.43 3.77
N PHE A 93 18.97 -6.63 3.22
CA PHE A 93 17.56 -6.99 3.20
C PHE A 93 17.32 -8.32 2.47
N ALA A 94 17.90 -8.50 1.28
CA ALA A 94 17.78 -9.74 0.52
C ALA A 94 18.33 -10.95 1.28
N SER A 95 19.51 -10.82 1.89
CA SER A 95 20.12 -11.88 2.70
C SER A 95 19.25 -12.23 3.92
N PHE A 96 18.74 -11.23 4.63
CA PHE A 96 17.83 -11.44 5.76
C PHE A 96 16.54 -12.12 5.30
N PHE A 97 15.96 -11.66 4.19
CA PHE A 97 14.73 -12.20 3.62
C PHE A 97 14.90 -13.67 3.23
N THR A 98 15.98 -14.04 2.54
CA THR A 98 16.22 -15.44 2.15
C THR A 98 16.57 -16.34 3.33
N ALA A 99 17.16 -15.80 4.40
CA ALA A 99 17.59 -16.59 5.57
C ALA A 99 16.47 -16.81 6.60
N ASN A 100 15.56 -15.84 6.76
CA ASN A 100 14.52 -15.86 7.80
C ASN A 100 13.12 -16.17 7.27
N SER A 101 12.87 -15.95 5.98
CA SER A 101 11.61 -16.37 5.37
C SER A 101 11.65 -17.87 5.17
N LYS A 102 10.59 -18.58 5.56
CA LYS A 102 10.40 -20.02 5.28
C LYS A 102 10.12 -20.23 3.79
N LEU A 103 11.01 -19.78 2.92
CA LEU A 103 10.90 -19.94 1.48
C LEU A 103 11.25 -21.37 1.11
N SER A 104 10.39 -21.99 0.33
CA SER A 104 10.67 -23.24 -0.34
C SER A 104 11.76 -23.04 -1.41
N GLU A 105 12.41 -24.15 -1.78
CA GLU A 105 13.36 -24.17 -2.91
C GLU A 105 12.71 -23.62 -4.21
N LYS A 106 11.42 -23.91 -4.43
CA LYS A 106 10.68 -23.41 -5.59
C LYS A 106 10.58 -21.89 -5.59
N GLU A 107 10.23 -21.29 -4.46
CA GLU A 107 10.13 -19.83 -4.33
C GLU A 107 11.50 -19.15 -4.52
N LEU A 108 12.58 -19.76 -4.01
CA LEU A 108 13.95 -19.26 -4.23
C LEU A 108 14.34 -19.29 -5.72
N ILE A 109 13.97 -20.35 -6.44
CA ILE A 109 14.20 -20.46 -7.89
C ILE A 109 13.39 -19.41 -8.65
N GLU A 110 12.15 -19.15 -8.26
CA GLU A 110 11.33 -18.10 -8.87
C GLU A 110 11.91 -16.71 -8.64
N ILE A 111 12.34 -16.40 -7.41
CA ILE A 111 13.02 -15.14 -7.10
C ILE A 111 14.28 -14.97 -7.94
N LYS A 112 15.09 -16.04 -8.07
CA LYS A 112 16.28 -16.03 -8.93
C LYS A 112 15.94 -15.67 -10.38
N LYS A 113 14.89 -16.28 -10.95
CA LYS A 113 14.44 -15.97 -12.33
C LYS A 113 14.01 -14.51 -12.50
N ILE A 114 13.30 -13.95 -11.51
CA ILE A 114 12.88 -12.54 -11.53
C ILE A 114 14.12 -11.63 -11.54
N ILE A 115 15.12 -11.92 -10.70
CA ILE A 115 16.37 -11.15 -10.64
C ILE A 115 17.14 -11.24 -11.97
N GLU A 116 17.28 -12.42 -12.54
CA GLU A 116 17.96 -12.62 -13.83
C GLU A 116 17.28 -11.84 -14.96
N ALA A 117 15.94 -11.86 -15.01
CA ALA A 117 15.17 -11.10 -15.98
C ALA A 117 15.37 -9.58 -15.85
N GLU A 118 15.39 -9.05 -14.62
CA GLU A 118 15.65 -7.63 -14.37
C GLU A 118 17.10 -7.22 -14.68
N ILE A 119 18.08 -8.10 -14.44
CA ILE A 119 19.47 -7.87 -14.86
C ILE A 119 19.56 -7.77 -16.38
N GLN A 120 18.85 -8.62 -17.12
CA GLN A 120 18.86 -8.58 -18.58
C GLN A 120 18.27 -7.26 -19.10
N LYS A 121 17.13 -6.83 -18.58
CA LYS A 121 16.49 -5.55 -18.96
C LYS A 121 17.35 -4.31 -18.71
N LYS A 122 18.27 -4.35 -17.74
CA LYS A 122 19.19 -3.24 -17.42
C LYS A 122 20.49 -3.26 -18.23
N LYS A 123 20.77 -4.36 -18.94
CA LYS A 123 21.93 -4.48 -19.83
C LYS A 123 21.63 -4.00 -21.25
N ASP A 124 20.35 -3.96 -21.62
CA ASP A 124 19.84 -3.35 -22.85
C ASP A 124 19.59 -1.84 -22.62
#